data_AF-A0A0B4EPV8-F1
#
_entry.id   AF-A0A0B4EPV8-F1
#
_cell.length_a   1.000
_cell.length_b   1.000
_cell.length_c   1.000
_cell.angle_alpha   90.00
_cell.angle_beta   90.00
_cell.angle_gamma   90.00
#
_symmetry.space_group_name_H-M   'P 1'
#
loop_
_entity.id
_entity.type
_entity.pdbx_description
1 polymer ?
#
loop_
_entity_poly.entity_id
_entity_poly.type
_entity_poly.pdbx_seq_one_letter_code
_entity_poly.pdbx_strand_id
1 'polypeptide(L)'
;MIGQTVPFYQDGEFQGQEKMDLKNPDESLRKRKLVGLEMLYSLTYQEDTNRYRDGRVYVPGMGKTLYASVQIEKDVMKIKGSFDKSGIIGKTQIWNRYEK
;
A
#
# COMPACT_ATOMS: atom_id res chain seq x y z
N MET A 1 0.60 -10.11 -8.33
CA MET A 1 -0.41 -9.67 -7.34
C MET A 1 0.13 -9.93 -5.95
N ILE A 2 0.28 -8.90 -5.11
CA ILE A 2 0.58 -9.09 -3.69
C ILE A 2 -0.79 -9.31 -2.99
N GLY A 3 -0.92 -10.40 -2.23
CA GLY A 3 -2.18 -11.01 -1.78
C GLY A 3 -3.02 -10.21 -0.77
N GLN A 4 -3.45 -9.01 -1.14
CA GLN A 4 -4.32 -8.14 -0.33
C GLN A 4 -5.82 -8.32 -0.57
N THR A 5 -6.24 -9.19 -1.51
CA THR A 5 -7.68 -9.38 -1.81
C THR A 5 -8.43 -10.17 -0.75
N VAL A 6 -7.73 -10.90 0.12
CA VAL A 6 -8.33 -11.71 1.17
C VAL A 6 -8.04 -11.07 2.54
N PRO A 7 -9.06 -10.50 3.21
CA PRO A 7 -8.87 -9.77 4.47
C PRO A 7 -8.68 -10.68 5.68
N PHE A 8 -8.79 -12.00 5.54
CA PHE A 8 -8.64 -12.99 6.61
C PHE A 8 -7.43 -13.90 6.40
N TYR A 9 -6.87 -14.46 7.47
CA TYR A 9 -5.89 -15.55 7.38
C TYR A 9 -6.60 -16.83 6.91
N GLN A 10 -6.01 -17.51 5.92
CA GLN A 10 -6.58 -18.72 5.33
C GLN A 10 -6.15 -19.99 6.08
N ASP A 11 -5.04 -19.92 6.79
CA ASP A 11 -4.36 -21.01 7.48
C ASP A 11 -3.58 -20.49 8.70
N GLY A 12 -3.04 -21.42 9.50
CA GLY A 12 -2.21 -21.12 10.68
C GLY A 12 -3.00 -20.73 11.93
N GLU A 13 -2.28 -20.25 12.95
CA GLU A 13 -2.82 -19.90 14.28
C GLU A 13 -3.97 -18.86 14.22
N PHE A 14 -3.92 -17.96 13.24
CA PHE A 14 -4.90 -16.88 13.09
C PHE A 14 -6.01 -17.20 12.08
N GLN A 15 -6.16 -18.45 11.63
CA GLN A 15 -7.14 -18.83 10.61
C GLN A 15 -8.56 -18.29 10.92
N GLY A 16 -9.20 -17.70 9.92
CA GLY A 16 -10.54 -17.10 10.04
C GLY A 16 -10.56 -15.72 10.70
N GLN A 17 -9.46 -15.26 11.30
CA GLN A 17 -9.36 -13.91 11.85
C GLN A 17 -8.97 -12.90 10.78
N GLU A 18 -9.38 -11.65 10.96
CA GLU A 18 -8.95 -10.54 10.09
C GLU A 18 -7.45 -10.32 10.21
N LYS A 19 -6.81 -9.97 9.10
CA LYS A 19 -5.38 -9.68 9.06
C LYS A 19 -5.05 -8.48 9.94
N MET A 20 -4.09 -8.67 10.84
CA MET A 20 -3.56 -7.65 11.74
C MET A 20 -2.18 -7.17 11.30
N ASP A 21 -1.75 -6.02 11.79
CA ASP A 21 -0.46 -5.39 11.48
C ASP A 21 0.74 -6.00 12.24
N LEU A 22 0.84 -7.33 12.22
CA LEU A 22 1.75 -8.11 13.08
C LEU A 22 3.23 -7.74 12.92
N LYS A 23 3.63 -7.16 11.78
CA LYS A 23 5.02 -6.79 11.47
C LYS A 23 5.33 -5.31 11.73
N ASN A 24 4.42 -4.57 12.35
CA ASN A 24 4.68 -3.18 12.68
C ASN A 24 5.92 -3.08 13.61
N PRO A 25 6.87 -2.17 13.33
CA PRO A 25 8.01 -1.94 14.22
C PRO A 25 7.57 -1.45 15.60
N ASP A 26 6.47 -0.71 15.69
CA ASP A 26 5.84 -0.34 16.96
C ASP A 26 4.92 -1.48 17.43
N GLU A 27 5.26 -2.08 18.56
CA GLU A 27 4.52 -3.21 19.12
C GLU A 27 3.08 -2.85 19.50
N SER A 28 2.84 -1.59 19.90
CA SER A 28 1.50 -1.11 20.26
C SER A 28 0.54 -1.12 19.07
N LEU A 29 1.07 -0.99 17.86
CA LEU A 29 0.30 -0.99 16.62
C LEU A 29 0.03 -2.38 16.06
N ARG A 30 0.68 -3.45 16.57
CA ARG A 30 0.56 -4.81 15.99
C ARG A 30 -0.82 -5.45 16.13
N LYS A 31 -1.68 -4.90 17.00
CA LYS A 31 -3.06 -5.38 17.24
C LYS A 31 -4.09 -4.72 16.33
N ARG A 32 -3.71 -3.72 15.52
CA ARG A 32 -4.65 -3.05 14.61
C ARG A 32 -4.93 -3.90 13.37
N LYS A 33 -6.16 -3.79 12.85
CA LYS A 33 -6.59 -4.46 11.63
C LYS A 33 -5.96 -3.79 10.41
N LEU A 34 -5.66 -4.57 9.37
CA LEU A 34 -5.20 -4.05 8.08
C LEU A 34 -6.34 -3.48 7.23
N VAL A 35 -7.55 -4.03 7.39
CA VAL A 35 -8.76 -3.48 6.77
C VAL A 35 -9.03 -2.09 7.35
N GLY A 36 -9.23 -1.10 6.49
CA GLY A 36 -9.46 0.29 6.87
C GLY A 36 -8.20 1.06 7.27
N LEU A 37 -7.02 0.44 7.24
CA LEU A 37 -5.77 1.13 7.53
C LEU A 37 -5.39 2.08 6.39
N GLU A 38 -5.09 3.33 6.72
CA GLU A 38 -4.50 4.28 5.78
C GLU A 38 -3.07 3.84 5.43
N MET A 39 -2.90 3.26 4.24
CA MET A 39 -1.59 2.77 3.77
C MET A 39 -0.89 3.73 2.81
N LEU A 40 -1.60 4.68 2.20
CA LEU A 40 -1.06 5.59 1.19
C LEU A 40 -1.49 7.01 1.53
N TYR A 41 -0.53 7.90 1.78
CA TYR A 41 -0.78 9.24 2.32
C TYR A 41 0.25 10.27 1.82
N SER A 42 0.01 11.55 2.13
CA SER A 42 0.88 12.69 1.78
C SER A 42 1.16 12.87 0.29
N LEU A 43 0.23 12.47 -0.57
CA LEU A 43 0.34 12.66 -2.01
C LEU A 43 0.02 14.11 -2.42
N THR A 44 0.89 14.70 -3.25
CA THR A 44 0.70 16.02 -3.84
C THR A 44 0.57 15.89 -5.35
N TYR A 45 -0.48 16.44 -5.94
CA TYR A 45 -0.67 16.44 -7.39
C TYR A 45 0.29 17.41 -8.08
N GLN A 46 0.91 16.96 -9.17
CA GLN A 46 1.86 17.68 -10.00
C GLN A 46 1.27 17.78 -11.41
N GLU A 47 0.84 18.98 -11.81
CA GLU A 47 0.15 19.23 -13.08
C GLU A 47 1.04 18.96 -14.29
N ASP A 48 2.33 19.31 -14.20
CA ASP A 48 3.34 19.17 -15.25
C ASP A 48 3.54 17.73 -15.72
N THR A 49 3.34 16.77 -14.82
CA THR A 49 3.59 15.34 -15.04
C THR A 49 2.33 14.50 -14.96
N ASN A 50 1.18 15.11 -14.63
CA ASN A 50 -0.09 14.43 -14.37
C ASN A 50 0.10 13.26 -13.38
N ARG A 51 0.80 13.53 -12.26
CA ARG A 51 1.18 12.52 -11.26
C ARG A 51 1.00 13.06 -9.86
N TYR A 52 0.71 12.16 -8.94
CA TYR A 52 0.85 12.44 -7.51
C TYR A 52 2.25 12.01 -7.05
N ARG A 53 2.95 12.89 -6.33
CA ARG A 53 4.30 12.68 -5.81
C ARG A 53 4.39 13.02 -4.33
N ASP A 54 5.58 12.82 -3.76
CA ASP A 54 5.94 13.07 -2.35
C ASP A 54 5.15 12.25 -1.32
N GLY A 55 4.37 11.28 -1.81
CA GLY A 55 3.60 10.38 -0.98
C GLY A 55 4.47 9.38 -0.22
N ARG A 56 3.81 8.70 0.71
CA ARG A 56 4.35 7.62 1.50
C ARG A 56 3.41 6.42 1.41
N VAL A 57 3.98 5.22 1.32
CA VAL A 57 3.21 3.98 1.35
C VAL A 57 3.72 3.06 2.45
N TYR A 58 2.85 2.75 3.41
CA TYR A 58 3.11 1.72 4.41
C TYR A 58 2.89 0.34 3.78
N VAL A 59 3.86 -0.55 3.95
CA VAL A 59 3.82 -1.94 3.47
C VAL A 59 3.79 -2.84 4.70
N PRO A 60 2.59 -3.24 5.20
CA PRO A 60 2.47 -4.03 6.42
C PRO A 60 3.24 -5.34 6.36
N GLY A 61 3.22 -6.02 5.21
CA GLY A 61 3.97 -7.27 5.01
C GLY A 61 5.49 -7.17 5.20
N MET A 62 6.02 -5.94 5.20
CA MET A 62 7.44 -5.62 5.44
C MET A 62 7.67 -4.82 6.73
N GLY A 63 6.62 -4.29 7.38
CA GLY A 63 6.75 -3.37 8.50
C GLY A 63 7.46 -2.05 8.13
N LYS A 64 7.39 -1.60 6.88
CA LYS A 64 8.18 -0.45 6.38
C LYS A 64 7.30 0.57 5.66
N THR A 65 7.70 1.83 5.76
CA THR A 65 7.14 2.94 4.98
C THR A 65 8.11 3.32 3.88
N LEU A 66 7.64 3.28 2.63
CA LEU A 66 8.38 3.62 1.42
C LEU A 66 7.95 4.99 0.87
N TYR A 67 8.74 5.56 -0.04
CA TYR A 67 8.28 6.67 -0.87
C TYR A 67 7.21 6.19 -1.84
N ALA A 68 6.25 7.05 -2.17
CA ALA A 68 5.14 6.71 -3.05
C ALA A 68 4.92 7.76 -4.14
N SER A 69 4.51 7.28 -5.31
CA SER A 69 3.91 8.11 -6.36
C SER A 69 2.74 7.38 -6.99
N VAL A 70 1.77 8.13 -7.50
CA VAL A 70 0.59 7.59 -8.18
C VAL A 70 0.45 8.23 -9.55
N GLN A 71 0.13 7.41 -10.53
CA GLN A 71 -0.30 7.87 -11.85
C GLN A 71 -1.63 7.21 -12.17
N ILE A 72 -2.60 8.01 -12.61
CA ILE A 72 -3.92 7.53 -13.00
C ILE A 72 -4.05 7.71 -14.52
N GLU A 73 -4.34 6.62 -15.21
CA GLU A 73 -4.54 6.59 -16.65
C GLU A 73 -5.86 5.86 -16.93
N LYS A 74 -6.91 6.61 -17.27
CA LYS A 74 -8.27 6.09 -17.49
C LYS A 74 -8.77 5.29 -16.28
N ASP A 75 -8.85 3.97 -16.42
CA ASP A 75 -9.34 3.02 -15.42
C ASP A 75 -8.22 2.29 -14.69
N VAL A 76 -6.97 2.72 -14.90
CA VAL A 76 -5.79 2.10 -14.29
C VAL A 76 -5.11 3.09 -13.35
N MET A 77 -4.96 2.68 -12.10
CA MET A 77 -4.15 3.36 -11.10
C MET A 77 -2.83 2.61 -10.93
N LYS A 78 -1.71 3.30 -11.18
CA LYS A 78 -0.35 2.81 -10.98
C LYS A 78 0.20 3.40 -9.69
N ILE A 79 0.39 2.58 -8.67
CA ILE A 79 0.97 2.99 -7.38
C ILE A 79 2.42 2.48 -7.35
N LYS A 80 3.39 3.38 -7.32
CA LYS A 80 4.81 3.01 -7.18
C LYS A 80 5.27 3.25 -5.76
N GLY A 81 5.71 2.18 -5.09
CA GLY A 81 6.45 2.25 -3.83
C GLY A 81 7.94 2.08 -4.07
N SER A 82 8.78 2.99 -3.54
CA SER A 82 10.23 2.99 -3.74
C SER A 82 11.03 3.22 -2.45
N PHE A 83 12.22 2.65 -2.40
CA PHE A 83 13.15 2.86 -1.28
C PHE A 83 13.83 4.24 -1.34
N ASP A 84 13.95 4.82 -2.53
CA ASP A 84 14.53 6.14 -2.78
C ASP A 84 13.45 7.16 -3.20
N LYS A 85 13.75 8.44 -2.94
CA LYS A 85 12.85 9.57 -3.25
C LYS A 85 12.67 9.79 -4.75
N SER A 86 13.67 9.48 -5.57
CA SER A 86 13.57 9.62 -7.04
C SER A 86 12.64 8.58 -7.68
N GLY A 87 12.34 7.51 -6.96
CA GLY A 87 11.46 6.45 -7.44
C GLY A 87 12.17 5.48 -8.37
N ILE A 88 13.48 5.31 -8.31
CA ILE A 88 14.22 4.41 -9.22
C ILE A 88 14.12 2.96 -8.74
N ILE A 89 14.36 2.73 -7.45
CA ILE A 89 14.43 1.41 -6.82
C ILE A 89 13.11 1.15 -6.11
N GLY A 90 12.19 0.46 -6.80
CA GLY A 90 10.86 0.21 -6.28
C GLY A 90 10.05 -0.77 -7.11
N LYS A 91 8.80 -0.96 -6.70
CA LYS A 91 7.82 -1.76 -7.43
C LYS A 91 6.56 -0.94 -7.69
N THR A 92 5.95 -1.20 -8.84
CA THR A 92 4.65 -0.63 -9.21
C THR A 92 3.57 -1.68 -9.03
N GLN A 93 2.53 -1.36 -8.28
CA GLN A 93 1.29 -2.11 -8.21
C GLN A 93 0.27 -1.46 -9.14
N ILE A 94 -0.42 -2.29 -9.91
CA ILE A 94 -1.49 -1.88 -10.81
C ILE A 94 -2.81 -2.21 -10.15
N TRP A 95 -3.68 -1.22 -10.01
CA TRP A 95 -5.07 -1.36 -9.58
C TRP A 95 -5.97 -0.95 -10.73
N ASN A 96 -6.87 -1.85 -11.12
CA ASN A 96 -7.88 -1.55 -12.12
C ASN A 96 -9.13 -1.03 -11.41
N ARG A 97 -9.82 -0.07 -12.02
CA ARG A 97 -11.14 0.35 -11.59
C ARG A 97 -12.04 -0.87 -11.52
N TYR A 98 -12.74 -1.00 -10.41
CA TYR A 98 -13.78 -2.01 -10.27
C TYR A 98 -14.99 -1.61 -11.12
N GLU A 99 -15.44 -2.53 -11.98
CA GLU A 99 -16.72 -2.42 -12.69
C GLU A 99 -17.76 -3.26 -11.95
N LYS A 100 -18.94 -2.69 -11.73
CA LYS A 100 -20.04 -3.29 -10.96
C LYS A 100 -20.93 -4.13 -11.85
#